data_AF-A0A292SAY6-F1
#
_entry.id   AF-A0A292SAY6-F1
#
_cell.length_a   1.000
_cell.length_b   1.000
_cell.length_c   1.000
_cell.angle_alpha   90.00
_cell.angle_beta   90.00
_cell.angle_gamma   90.00
#
_symmetry.space_group_name_H-M   'P 1'
#
loop_
_entity.id
_entity.type
_entity.pdbx_description
1 polymer ?
#
loop_
_entity_poly.entity_id
_entity_poly.type
_entity_poly.pdbx_seq_one_letter_code
_entity_poly.pdbx_strand_id
1 'polypeptide(L)'
;MDTELENTTVTDNADNSASDGLGLDEQIEKALDEPASEPTEAEQEEVVTEPGKNEQDNIIECPEKFKNEDGSINIKNLIKSYTGLEPLINQKSSWEKERAELLKYKERLEALDKQKEDNAKQAGFNSALDMQQTYEVAQYEANEYLKYLQYLDDEARENVQNLLYRYANNPSEKLMREIEVEFAPDVNKRIAVQADRMRTKFEQDRQTMAETTRLTNIEDVISKSVDAHNELFNYEPFKNMFVNTLHRFGDNFTFEDAQVLMNTIVELKSAFEEEFKKNSASNEANKLATDKLASISGLNSAPASRQQMDRVDLNKLSNVQLDKLLDKYI
;
A
#
# COMPACT_ATOMS: atom_id res chain seq x y z
N MET A 1 -62.65 29.12 47.84
CA MET A 1 -61.43 29.52 48.55
C MET A 1 -60.32 29.42 47.54
N ASP A 2 -59.94 30.57 47.02
CA ASP A 2 -58.63 30.85 46.42
C ASP A 2 -57.56 30.76 47.53
N THR A 3 -56.25 30.73 47.29
CA THR A 3 -55.44 30.80 46.04
C THR A 3 -54.69 29.45 45.84
N GLU A 4 -53.55 29.23 45.15
CA GLU A 4 -52.54 30.07 44.47
C GLU A 4 -51.83 29.26 43.34
N LEU A 5 -50.65 29.70 42.88
CA LEU A 5 -49.81 29.03 41.87
C LEU A 5 -48.38 28.77 42.39
N GLU A 6 -47.70 27.75 41.85
CA GLU A 6 -46.41 27.84 41.11
C GLU A 6 -45.97 26.40 40.72
N ASN A 7 -45.99 26.00 39.44
CA ASN A 7 -44.98 26.23 38.39
C ASN A 7 -43.63 25.51 38.67
N THR A 8 -43.39 24.32 38.13
CA THR A 8 -42.49 24.02 36.97
C THR A 8 -42.25 22.50 36.92
N THR A 9 -41.98 21.78 35.83
CA THR A 9 -41.92 22.07 34.37
C THR A 9 -42.59 20.90 33.64
N VAL A 10 -43.48 21.19 32.69
CA VAL A 10 -43.77 20.27 31.58
C VAL A 10 -42.65 20.43 30.54
N THR A 11 -42.14 19.32 30.02
CA THR A 11 -41.47 19.31 28.71
C THR A 11 -42.17 18.26 27.87
N ASP A 12 -42.68 18.71 26.72
CA ASP A 12 -43.66 18.01 25.91
C ASP A 12 -43.11 16.76 25.21
N ASN A 13 -44.05 15.89 24.84
CA ASN A 13 -43.86 14.95 23.75
C ASN A 13 -43.49 15.72 22.47
N ALA A 14 -42.23 15.63 22.05
CA ALA A 14 -41.87 15.88 20.65
C ALA A 14 -42.10 14.57 19.88
N ASP A 15 -43.26 14.49 19.25
CA ASP A 15 -43.56 13.49 18.22
C ASP A 15 -42.50 13.58 17.11
N ASN A 16 -41.96 12.42 16.69
CA ASN A 16 -41.20 12.34 15.45
C ASN A 16 -41.47 11.00 14.74
N SER A 17 -42.77 10.70 14.61
CA SER A 17 -43.30 9.63 13.78
C SER A 17 -43.17 9.97 12.28
N ALA A 18 -41.94 10.04 11.78
CA ALA A 18 -41.63 10.18 10.34
C ALA A 18 -40.22 9.66 10.00
N SER A 19 -39.91 8.42 10.39
CA SER A 19 -38.77 7.72 9.81
C SER A 19 -39.16 7.21 8.42
N ASP A 20 -39.10 8.09 7.42
CA ASP A 20 -39.14 7.69 6.00
C ASP A 20 -37.97 6.71 5.76
N GLY A 21 -38.33 5.43 5.59
CA GLY A 21 -37.39 4.35 5.37
C GLY A 21 -36.82 4.40 3.96
N LEU A 22 -35.85 5.29 3.75
CA LEU A 22 -34.95 5.24 2.61
C LEU A 22 -33.64 4.62 3.05
N GLY A 23 -33.17 3.62 2.30
CA GLY A 23 -31.85 3.04 2.53
C GLY A 23 -30.76 4.11 2.42
N LEU A 24 -29.61 3.88 3.06
CA LEU A 24 -28.45 4.79 2.97
C LEU A 24 -28.09 5.10 1.51
N ASP A 25 -28.27 4.13 0.62
CA ASP A 25 -28.03 4.26 -0.83
C ASP A 25 -29.00 5.24 -1.51
N GLU A 26 -30.30 5.23 -1.17
CA GLU A 26 -31.32 6.16 -1.72
C GLU A 26 -31.15 7.59 -1.21
N GLN A 27 -30.61 7.77 0.01
CA GLN A 27 -30.27 9.10 0.54
C GLN A 27 -29.05 9.71 -0.19
N ILE A 28 -28.11 8.87 -0.64
CA ILE A 28 -26.98 9.28 -1.47
C ILE A 28 -27.44 9.63 -2.89
N GLU A 29 -28.39 8.88 -3.45
CA GLU A 29 -28.93 9.16 -4.79
C GLU A 29 -29.68 10.50 -4.86
N LYS A 30 -30.45 10.85 -3.82
CA LYS A 30 -31.07 12.20 -3.72
C LYS A 30 -30.06 13.35 -3.58
N ALA A 31 -28.88 13.10 -3.00
CA ALA A 31 -27.83 14.11 -2.89
C ALA A 31 -27.02 14.31 -4.18
N LEU A 32 -27.24 13.47 -5.20
CA LEU A 32 -26.60 13.59 -6.53
C LEU A 32 -27.41 14.45 -7.52
N ASP A 33 -28.68 14.76 -7.20
CA ASP A 33 -29.64 15.38 -8.12
C ASP A 33 -29.84 16.91 -7.91
N GLU A 34 -29.12 17.55 -6.97
CA GLU A 34 -29.10 19.02 -6.87
C GLU A 34 -28.20 19.62 -7.96
N PRO A 35 -28.74 20.43 -8.90
CA PRO A 35 -27.93 21.04 -9.95
C PRO A 35 -27.04 22.14 -9.38
N ALA A 36 -25.72 21.98 -9.56
CA ALA A 36 -24.75 23.00 -9.17
C ALA A 36 -24.99 24.32 -9.92
N SER A 37 -25.18 25.41 -9.18
CA SER A 37 -25.19 26.76 -9.75
C SER A 37 -23.85 27.07 -10.45
N GLU A 38 -23.94 27.68 -11.63
CA GLU A 38 -22.80 28.03 -12.48
C GLU A 38 -21.79 28.96 -11.77
N PRO A 39 -20.47 28.76 -11.95
CA PRO A 39 -19.47 29.72 -11.50
C PRO A 39 -19.26 30.84 -12.54
N THR A 40 -19.39 32.09 -12.11
CA THR A 40 -19.14 33.29 -12.93
C THR A 40 -17.67 33.43 -13.32
N GLU A 41 -17.41 33.82 -14.57
CA GLU A 41 -16.07 34.11 -15.11
C GLU A 41 -15.40 35.34 -14.45
N ALA A 42 -14.06 35.31 -14.33
CA ALA A 42 -13.22 36.50 -14.08
C ALA A 42 -11.75 36.31 -14.53
N GLU A 43 -11.47 36.66 -15.80
CA GLU A 43 -10.33 37.43 -16.37
C GLU A 43 -8.83 37.23 -15.99
N GLN A 44 -7.97 37.75 -16.89
CA GLN A 44 -6.49 37.68 -16.97
C GLN A 44 -5.94 39.01 -17.53
N GLU A 45 -4.65 39.39 -17.52
CA GLU A 45 -3.41 38.68 -17.10
C GLU A 45 -2.93 39.09 -15.69
N GLU A 46 -1.80 39.75 -15.37
CA GLU A 46 -0.63 40.33 -16.08
C GLU A 46 0.68 39.98 -15.32
N VAL A 47 1.85 40.18 -15.95
CA VAL A 47 3.14 39.55 -15.59
C VAL A 47 4.18 40.58 -15.05
N VAL A 48 5.35 40.09 -14.57
CA VAL A 48 6.65 40.78 -14.36
C VAL A 48 6.84 41.40 -12.93
N THR A 49 7.94 41.23 -12.16
CA THR A 49 9.36 40.87 -12.44
C THR A 49 10.06 40.10 -11.30
N GLU A 50 11.01 39.21 -11.66
CA GLU A 50 12.29 38.80 -11.00
C GLU A 50 12.43 38.50 -9.48
N PRO A 51 13.28 37.48 -9.17
CA PRO A 51 14.57 37.84 -8.59
C PRO A 51 15.81 37.08 -9.13
N GLY A 52 16.92 37.81 -9.25
CA GLY A 52 18.21 37.41 -8.66
C GLY A 52 18.94 36.17 -9.21
N LYS A 53 19.73 36.36 -10.27
CA LYS A 53 20.65 35.37 -10.85
C LYS A 53 21.52 34.59 -9.85
N ASN A 54 21.57 33.28 -10.04
CA ASN A 54 22.75 32.46 -9.79
C ASN A 54 22.81 31.29 -10.80
N GLU A 55 22.76 31.63 -12.09
CA GLU A 55 22.95 30.68 -13.17
C GLU A 55 24.45 30.39 -13.34
N GLN A 56 24.88 29.22 -12.87
CA GLN A 56 25.99 28.55 -13.55
C GLN A 56 25.50 28.18 -14.95
N ASP A 57 26.28 28.51 -15.97
CA ASP A 57 26.02 28.12 -17.37
C ASP A 57 26.10 26.59 -17.53
N ASN A 58 25.07 25.89 -17.07
CA ASN A 58 24.75 24.54 -17.52
C ASN A 58 24.30 24.67 -18.98
N ILE A 59 25.27 24.75 -19.88
CA ILE A 59 25.04 24.62 -21.32
C ILE A 59 24.51 23.20 -21.55
N ILE A 60 23.19 23.06 -21.56
CA ILE A 60 22.51 21.81 -21.89
C ILE A 60 22.83 21.54 -23.36
N GLU A 61 23.81 20.65 -23.57
CA GLU A 61 24.33 20.37 -24.89
C GLU A 61 23.21 19.77 -25.76
N CYS A 62 22.95 20.39 -26.91
CA CYS A 62 21.84 19.98 -27.77
C CYS A 62 22.06 18.53 -28.23
N PRO A 63 21.13 17.58 -27.97
CA PRO A 63 21.33 16.18 -28.31
C PRO A 63 21.60 15.95 -29.81
N GLU A 64 22.54 15.08 -30.14
CA GLU A 64 22.97 14.75 -31.51
C GLU A 64 21.82 14.53 -32.52
N LYS A 65 20.72 13.90 -32.09
CA LYS A 65 19.50 13.68 -32.91
C LYS A 65 18.84 14.95 -33.45
N PHE A 66 19.16 16.11 -32.87
CA PHE A 66 18.69 17.44 -33.27
C PHE A 66 19.76 18.26 -34.00
N LYS A 67 20.93 17.69 -34.29
CA LYS A 67 21.96 18.29 -35.16
C LYS A 67 21.90 17.67 -36.56
N ASN A 68 22.46 18.39 -37.52
CA ASN A 68 22.84 17.91 -38.85
C ASN A 68 24.29 17.39 -38.81
N GLU A 69 24.76 16.72 -39.88
CA GLU A 69 26.14 16.22 -39.99
C GLU A 69 27.21 17.33 -39.92
N ASP A 70 26.85 18.58 -40.20
CA ASP A 70 27.71 19.77 -40.07
C ASP A 70 27.68 20.42 -38.67
N GLY A 71 26.97 19.81 -37.71
CA GLY A 71 26.80 20.31 -36.35
C GLY A 71 25.72 21.40 -36.19
N SER A 72 25.11 21.89 -37.27
CA SER A 72 24.02 22.88 -37.21
C SER A 72 22.71 22.26 -36.71
N ILE A 73 21.77 23.06 -36.19
CA ILE A 73 20.50 22.55 -35.66
C ILE A 73 19.58 22.06 -36.79
N ASN A 74 19.14 20.81 -36.70
CA ASN A 74 18.14 20.21 -37.57
C ASN A 74 16.72 20.63 -37.16
N ILE A 75 16.30 21.80 -37.64
CA ILE A 75 14.97 22.39 -37.38
C ILE A 75 13.83 21.42 -37.73
N LYS A 76 13.98 20.58 -38.77
CA LYS A 76 12.95 19.61 -39.16
C LYS A 76 12.78 18.48 -38.14
N ASN A 77 13.89 17.96 -37.57
CA ASN A 77 13.82 16.96 -36.51
C ASN A 77 13.26 17.57 -35.21
N LEU A 78 13.66 18.81 -34.89
CA LEU A 78 13.17 19.53 -33.72
C LEU A 78 11.65 19.75 -33.78
N ILE A 79 11.13 20.25 -34.91
CA ILE A 79 9.69 20.42 -35.12
C ILE A 79 8.95 19.07 -35.03
N LYS A 80 9.47 18.01 -35.67
CA LYS A 80 8.87 16.66 -35.59
C LYS A 80 8.77 16.13 -34.16
N SER A 81 9.82 16.30 -33.36
CA SER A 81 9.78 15.89 -31.95
C SER A 81 8.84 16.76 -31.12
N TYR A 82 8.75 18.06 -31.38
CA TYR A 82 7.79 18.94 -30.69
C TYR A 82 6.34 18.56 -31.00
N THR A 83 5.98 18.37 -32.29
CA THR A 83 4.65 17.88 -32.68
C THR A 83 4.35 16.46 -32.20
N GLY A 84 5.40 15.66 -31.91
CA GLY A 84 5.26 14.35 -31.27
C GLY A 84 5.02 14.40 -29.75
N LEU A 85 5.37 15.52 -29.09
CA LEU A 85 5.12 15.74 -27.66
C LEU A 85 3.70 16.25 -27.41
N GLU A 86 3.11 16.99 -28.35
CA GLU A 86 1.77 17.56 -28.24
C GLU A 86 0.66 16.54 -27.85
N PRO A 87 0.55 15.33 -28.46
CA PRO A 87 -0.38 14.31 -27.98
C PRO A 87 -0.01 13.73 -26.61
N LEU A 88 1.28 13.66 -26.27
CA LEU A 88 1.75 13.15 -24.97
C LEU A 88 1.47 14.14 -23.83
N ILE A 89 1.51 15.45 -24.09
CA ILE A 89 1.12 16.51 -23.15
C ILE A 89 -0.38 16.41 -22.84
N ASN A 90 -1.21 16.21 -23.85
CA ASN A 90 -2.65 15.99 -23.68
C ASN A 90 -2.95 14.70 -22.90
N GLN A 91 -2.24 13.59 -23.20
CA GLN A 91 -2.34 12.34 -22.43
C GLN A 91 -1.93 12.51 -20.97
N LYS A 92 -0.82 13.21 -20.71
CA LYS A 92 -0.38 13.55 -19.35
C LYS A 92 -1.47 14.32 -18.60
N SER A 93 -2.10 15.32 -19.22
CA SER A 93 -3.19 16.07 -18.58
C SER A 93 -4.41 15.20 -18.27
N SER A 94 -4.76 14.23 -19.13
CA SER A 94 -5.82 13.25 -18.79
C SER A 94 -5.43 12.33 -17.62
N TRP A 95 -4.19 11.84 -17.57
CA TRP A 95 -3.73 11.00 -16.46
C TRP A 95 -3.63 11.77 -15.14
N GLU A 96 -3.29 13.06 -15.16
CA GLU A 96 -3.29 13.91 -13.96
C GLU A 96 -4.71 14.13 -13.41
N LYS A 97 -5.73 14.24 -14.28
CA LYS A 97 -7.14 14.27 -13.87
C LYS A 97 -7.59 12.93 -13.29
N GLU A 98 -7.35 11.83 -14.00
CA GLU A 98 -7.68 10.47 -13.56
C GLU A 98 -7.03 10.14 -12.21
N ARG A 99 -5.75 10.49 -12.02
CA ARG A 99 -5.04 10.34 -10.75
C ARG A 99 -5.69 11.15 -9.62
N ALA A 100 -6.16 12.38 -9.89
CA ALA A 100 -6.83 13.20 -8.89
C ALA A 100 -8.22 12.66 -8.52
N GLU A 101 -8.94 12.06 -9.47
CA GLU A 101 -10.22 11.37 -9.22
C GLU A 101 -10.03 10.08 -8.41
N LEU A 102 -9.02 9.26 -8.76
CA LEU A 102 -8.64 8.07 -8.00
C LEU A 102 -8.20 8.41 -6.57
N LEU A 103 -7.50 9.53 -6.37
CA LEU A 103 -7.12 10.01 -5.03
C LEU A 103 -8.37 10.34 -4.19
N LYS A 104 -9.31 11.13 -4.73
CA LYS A 104 -10.57 11.46 -4.05
C LYS A 104 -11.41 10.22 -3.74
N TYR A 105 -11.41 9.23 -4.65
CA TYR A 105 -12.11 7.96 -4.43
C TYR A 105 -11.47 7.16 -3.28
N LYS A 106 -10.13 7.09 -3.24
CA LYS A 106 -9.39 6.49 -2.12
C LYS A 106 -9.69 7.18 -0.79
N GLU A 107 -9.60 8.52 -0.74
CA GLU A 107 -9.92 9.32 0.46
C GLU A 107 -11.35 9.08 0.96
N ARG A 108 -12.32 8.92 0.04
CA ARG A 108 -13.71 8.58 0.37
C ARG A 108 -13.84 7.18 0.97
N LEU A 109 -13.12 6.18 0.46
CA LEU A 109 -13.11 4.84 1.05
C LEU A 109 -12.49 4.83 2.46
N GLU A 110 -11.36 5.51 2.65
CA GLU A 110 -10.72 5.64 3.97
C GLU A 110 -11.63 6.36 4.98
N ALA A 111 -12.37 7.38 4.54
CA ALA A 111 -13.37 8.05 5.37
C ALA A 111 -14.56 7.14 5.74
N LEU A 112 -15.05 6.34 4.79
CA LEU A 112 -16.14 5.38 5.01
C LEU A 112 -15.74 4.29 6.01
N ASP A 113 -14.55 3.70 5.87
CA ASP A 113 -14.08 2.65 6.77
C ASP A 113 -13.80 3.20 8.17
N LYS A 114 -13.27 4.42 8.27
CA LYS A 114 -13.17 5.14 9.54
C LYS A 114 -14.54 5.39 10.17
N GLN A 115 -15.55 5.78 9.40
CA GLN A 115 -16.91 5.98 9.90
C GLN A 115 -17.51 4.69 10.46
N LYS A 116 -17.31 3.54 9.79
CA LYS A 116 -17.74 2.23 10.31
C LYS A 116 -17.05 1.90 11.63
N GLU A 117 -15.74 2.12 11.71
CA GLU A 117 -14.94 1.91 12.92
C GLU A 117 -15.39 2.80 14.09
N ASP A 118 -15.67 4.08 13.83
CA ASP A 118 -16.13 5.02 14.84
C ASP A 118 -17.57 4.69 15.29
N ASN A 119 -18.46 4.29 14.38
CA ASN A 119 -19.81 3.82 14.71
C ASN A 119 -19.78 2.57 15.60
N ALA A 120 -18.93 1.60 15.28
CA ALA A 120 -18.79 0.37 16.06
C ALA A 120 -18.29 0.65 17.50
N LYS A 121 -17.31 1.55 17.65
CA LYS A 121 -16.82 2.00 18.96
C LYS A 121 -17.87 2.76 19.75
N GLN A 122 -18.67 3.59 19.10
CA GLN A 122 -19.83 4.26 19.75
C GLN A 122 -20.89 3.25 20.23
N ALA A 123 -21.09 2.16 19.48
CA ALA A 123 -21.94 1.04 19.89
C ALA A 123 -21.31 0.08 20.90
N GLY A 124 -20.05 0.31 21.31
CA GLY A 124 -19.35 -0.47 22.35
C GLY A 124 -18.55 -1.68 21.84
N PHE A 125 -18.39 -1.84 20.52
CA PHE A 125 -17.60 -2.91 19.91
C PHE A 125 -16.12 -2.52 19.77
N ASN A 126 -15.25 -3.52 19.61
CA ASN A 126 -13.80 -3.29 19.49
C ASN A 126 -13.39 -2.81 18.09
N SER A 127 -14.17 -3.16 17.06
CA SER A 127 -13.95 -2.80 15.65
C SER A 127 -15.25 -2.91 14.84
N ALA A 128 -15.26 -2.37 13.63
CA ALA A 128 -16.36 -2.54 12.67
C ALA A 128 -16.62 -4.01 12.32
N LEU A 129 -15.55 -4.81 12.25
CA LEU A 129 -15.63 -6.24 11.94
C LEU A 129 -16.23 -7.05 13.11
N ASP A 130 -15.87 -6.71 14.35
CA ASP A 130 -16.43 -7.30 15.58
C ASP A 130 -17.94 -7.02 15.70
N MET A 131 -18.35 -5.79 15.37
CA MET A 131 -19.77 -5.43 15.24
C MET A 131 -20.45 -6.25 14.14
N GLN A 132 -19.90 -6.28 12.92
CA GLN A 132 -20.48 -7.04 11.80
C GLN A 132 -20.66 -8.53 12.15
N GLN A 133 -19.63 -9.18 12.67
CA GLN A 133 -19.68 -10.59 13.06
C GLN A 133 -20.74 -10.85 14.13
N THR A 134 -20.88 -9.96 15.12
CA THR A 134 -21.90 -10.10 16.17
C THR A 134 -23.31 -10.05 15.58
N TYR A 135 -23.57 -9.13 14.64
CA TYR A 135 -24.87 -9.01 13.98
C TYR A 135 -25.17 -10.19 13.05
N GLU A 136 -24.20 -10.67 12.26
CA GLU A 136 -24.39 -11.83 11.39
C GLU A 136 -24.66 -13.12 12.18
N VAL A 137 -23.99 -13.31 13.33
CA VAL A 137 -24.28 -14.43 14.24
C VAL A 137 -25.67 -14.29 14.87
N ALA A 138 -26.05 -13.09 15.31
CA ALA A 138 -27.37 -12.85 15.90
C ALA A 138 -28.53 -13.07 14.90
N GLN A 139 -28.34 -12.65 13.64
CA GLN A 139 -29.28 -12.95 12.55
C GLN A 139 -29.37 -14.46 12.30
N TYR A 140 -28.25 -15.17 12.32
CA TYR A 140 -28.24 -16.62 12.19
C TYR A 140 -28.95 -17.33 13.36
N GLU A 141 -28.63 -16.97 14.60
CA GLU A 141 -29.31 -17.46 15.81
C GLU A 141 -30.82 -17.23 15.72
N ALA A 142 -31.24 -16.00 15.38
CA ALA A 142 -32.65 -15.68 15.21
C ALA A 142 -33.32 -16.55 14.15
N ASN A 143 -32.68 -16.74 12.99
CA ASN A 143 -33.17 -17.58 11.90
C ASN A 143 -33.22 -19.08 12.26
N GLU A 144 -32.36 -19.59 13.15
CA GLU A 144 -32.50 -20.93 13.68
C GLU A 144 -33.69 -21.04 14.66
N TYR A 145 -33.90 -20.06 15.54
CA TYR A 145 -35.07 -20.02 16.45
C TYR A 145 -36.41 -19.90 15.69
N LEU A 146 -36.47 -19.15 14.58
CA LEU A 146 -37.67 -19.05 13.73
C LEU A 146 -38.21 -20.43 13.29
N LYS A 147 -37.33 -21.43 13.12
CA LYS A 147 -37.71 -22.81 12.72
C LYS A 147 -38.48 -23.58 13.80
N TYR A 148 -38.43 -23.12 15.05
CA TYR A 148 -39.09 -23.76 16.19
C TYR A 148 -40.36 -23.01 16.65
N LEU A 149 -40.69 -21.85 16.07
CA LEU A 149 -41.92 -21.10 16.35
C LEU A 149 -43.21 -21.93 16.22
N GLN A 150 -43.22 -22.95 15.37
CA GLN A 150 -44.36 -23.86 15.20
C GLN A 150 -44.65 -24.75 16.43
N TYR A 151 -43.74 -24.81 17.40
CA TYR A 151 -43.92 -25.57 18.65
C TYR A 151 -44.42 -24.71 19.81
N LEU A 152 -44.56 -23.39 19.61
CA LEU A 152 -45.14 -22.45 20.56
C LEU A 152 -46.64 -22.29 20.32
N ASP A 153 -47.39 -21.90 21.35
CA ASP A 153 -48.77 -21.42 21.18
C ASP A 153 -48.82 -20.07 20.44
N ASP A 154 -50.01 -19.64 20.05
CA ASP A 154 -50.17 -18.48 19.16
C ASP A 154 -49.74 -17.14 19.81
N GLU A 155 -49.90 -17.00 21.13
CA GLU A 155 -49.54 -15.78 21.87
C GLU A 155 -48.02 -15.68 22.08
N ALA A 156 -47.39 -16.78 22.52
CA ALA A 156 -45.94 -16.87 22.64
C ALA A 156 -45.26 -16.72 21.27
N ARG A 157 -45.84 -17.27 20.19
CA ARG A 157 -45.26 -17.19 18.84
C ARG A 157 -45.14 -15.76 18.33
N GLU A 158 -46.18 -14.93 18.45
CA GLU A 158 -46.14 -13.54 17.99
C GLU A 158 -45.15 -12.71 18.81
N ASN A 159 -45.14 -12.88 20.13
CA ASN A 159 -44.20 -12.21 21.03
C ASN A 159 -42.74 -12.58 20.70
N VAL A 160 -42.43 -13.87 20.61
CA VAL A 160 -41.08 -14.37 20.28
C VAL A 160 -40.65 -13.93 18.89
N GLN A 161 -41.55 -13.89 17.90
CA GLN A 161 -41.21 -13.39 16.57
C GLN A 161 -40.80 -11.90 16.60
N ASN A 162 -41.44 -11.07 17.45
CA ASN A 162 -41.05 -9.68 17.67
C ASN A 162 -39.68 -9.57 18.37
N LEU A 163 -39.46 -10.39 19.41
CA LEU A 163 -38.17 -10.45 20.12
C LEU A 163 -37.02 -10.88 19.20
N LEU A 164 -37.23 -11.90 18.37
CA LEU A 164 -36.26 -12.38 17.38
C LEU A 164 -35.90 -11.30 16.35
N TYR A 165 -36.90 -10.54 15.86
CA TYR A 165 -36.65 -9.41 14.97
C TYR A 165 -35.83 -8.31 15.65
N ARG A 166 -36.12 -7.98 16.92
CA ARG A 166 -35.33 -7.00 17.69
C ARG A 166 -33.90 -7.49 17.91
N TYR A 167 -33.72 -8.76 18.27
CA TYR A 167 -32.41 -9.36 18.50
C TYR A 167 -31.53 -9.35 17.25
N ALA A 168 -32.09 -9.70 16.08
CA ALA A 168 -31.40 -9.70 14.80
C ALA A 168 -30.93 -8.29 14.34
N ASN A 169 -31.56 -7.22 14.84
CA ASN A 169 -31.25 -5.82 14.52
C ASN A 169 -30.50 -5.07 15.63
N ASN A 170 -30.50 -5.59 16.87
CA ASN A 170 -29.79 -5.02 18.00
C ASN A 170 -29.52 -6.13 19.05
N PRO A 171 -28.47 -6.94 18.85
CA PRO A 171 -28.22 -8.12 19.68
C PRO A 171 -27.88 -7.74 21.11
N SER A 172 -28.54 -8.39 22.07
CA SER A 172 -28.22 -8.26 23.49
C SER A 172 -28.57 -9.54 24.25
N GLU A 173 -27.79 -9.85 25.30
CA GLU A 173 -28.07 -10.99 26.17
C GLU A 173 -29.46 -10.91 26.82
N LYS A 174 -29.99 -9.71 27.05
CA LYS A 174 -31.32 -9.52 27.63
C LYS A 174 -32.41 -10.04 26.70
N LEU A 175 -32.38 -9.64 25.42
CA LEU A 175 -33.30 -10.15 24.41
C LEU A 175 -33.12 -11.65 24.20
N MET A 176 -31.87 -12.15 24.17
CA MET A 176 -31.62 -13.58 24.03
C MET A 176 -32.22 -14.39 25.18
N ARG A 177 -32.07 -13.93 26.43
CA ARG A 177 -32.71 -14.58 27.60
C ARG A 177 -34.23 -14.53 27.55
N GLU A 178 -34.82 -13.44 27.06
CA GLU A 178 -36.28 -13.32 26.87
C GLU A 178 -36.79 -14.31 25.80
N ILE A 179 -36.03 -14.55 24.73
CA ILE A 179 -36.32 -15.57 23.71
C ILE A 179 -36.16 -16.99 24.29
N GLU A 180 -35.06 -17.27 24.99
CA GLU A 180 -34.71 -18.61 25.49
C GLU A 180 -35.70 -19.17 26.50
N VAL A 181 -36.40 -18.33 27.26
CA VAL A 181 -37.41 -18.75 28.25
C VAL A 181 -38.60 -19.46 27.60
N GLU A 182 -38.95 -19.09 26.38
CA GLU A 182 -40.10 -19.64 25.64
C GLU A 182 -39.80 -20.98 24.96
N PHE A 183 -38.52 -21.37 24.87
CA PHE A 183 -38.08 -22.58 24.16
C PHE A 183 -37.56 -23.66 25.11
N ALA A 184 -37.75 -24.93 24.71
CA ALA A 184 -37.25 -26.07 25.47
C ALA A 184 -35.71 -26.07 25.55
N PRO A 185 -35.09 -26.46 26.69
CA PRO A 185 -33.64 -26.38 26.87
C PRO A 185 -32.79 -27.08 25.80
N ASP A 186 -33.31 -28.14 25.17
CA ASP A 186 -32.60 -28.86 24.11
C ASP A 186 -32.65 -28.14 22.75
N VAL A 187 -33.64 -27.28 22.52
CA VAL A 187 -33.68 -26.34 21.37
C VAL A 187 -32.59 -25.29 21.56
N ASN A 188 -32.54 -24.65 22.73
CA ASN A 188 -31.58 -23.59 23.05
C ASN A 188 -30.13 -24.10 22.93
N LYS A 189 -29.83 -25.27 23.54
CA LYS A 189 -28.52 -25.94 23.40
C LYS A 189 -28.15 -26.20 21.93
N ARG A 190 -29.11 -26.63 21.11
CA ARG A 190 -28.84 -26.96 19.70
C ARG A 190 -28.48 -25.70 18.92
N ILE A 191 -29.22 -24.63 19.12
CA ILE A 191 -29.01 -23.35 18.44
C ILE A 191 -27.70 -22.70 18.91
N ALA A 192 -27.41 -22.70 20.21
CA ALA A 192 -26.11 -22.24 20.73
C ALA A 192 -24.93 -22.98 20.08
N VAL A 193 -25.00 -24.32 19.97
CA VAL A 193 -23.97 -25.12 19.28
C VAL A 193 -23.86 -24.79 17.79
N GLN A 194 -24.95 -24.42 17.11
CA GLN A 194 -24.90 -23.96 15.73
C GLN A 194 -24.29 -22.56 15.59
N ALA A 195 -24.62 -21.65 16.52
CA ALA A 195 -24.07 -20.31 16.57
C ALA A 195 -22.57 -20.27 16.87
N ASP A 196 -22.11 -21.08 17.82
CA ASP A 196 -20.68 -21.21 18.14
C ASP A 196 -19.87 -21.75 16.96
N ARG A 197 -20.47 -22.65 16.15
CA ARG A 197 -19.86 -23.08 14.88
C ARG A 197 -19.78 -21.94 13.88
N MET A 198 -20.78 -21.06 13.82
CA MET A 198 -20.77 -19.89 12.94
C MET A 198 -19.74 -18.85 13.40
N ARG A 199 -19.67 -18.53 14.70
CA ARG A 199 -18.60 -17.72 15.32
C ARG A 199 -17.22 -18.28 14.98
N THR A 200 -17.03 -19.59 15.14
CA THR A 200 -15.76 -20.28 14.81
C THR A 200 -15.43 -20.17 13.32
N LYS A 201 -16.41 -20.34 12.44
CA LYS A 201 -16.23 -20.21 10.99
C LYS A 201 -15.82 -18.79 10.60
N PHE A 202 -16.46 -17.76 11.16
CA PHE A 202 -16.08 -16.37 10.89
C PHE A 202 -14.65 -16.05 11.31
N GLU A 203 -14.20 -16.57 12.45
CA GLU A 203 -12.81 -16.39 12.89
C GLU A 203 -11.82 -17.12 11.97
N GLN A 204 -12.17 -18.31 11.47
CA GLN A 204 -11.36 -19.04 10.48
C GLN A 204 -11.33 -18.31 9.13
N ASP A 205 -12.47 -17.83 8.64
CA ASP A 205 -12.57 -17.08 7.38
C ASP A 205 -11.78 -15.76 7.49
N ARG A 206 -11.83 -15.08 8.65
CA ARG A 206 -11.04 -13.87 8.96
C ARG A 206 -9.55 -14.14 8.93
N GLN A 207 -9.08 -15.19 9.62
CA GLN A 207 -7.66 -15.58 9.60
C GLN A 207 -7.20 -15.93 8.18
N THR A 208 -8.01 -16.71 7.45
CA THR A 208 -7.74 -17.08 6.04
C THR A 208 -7.65 -15.86 5.13
N MET A 209 -8.55 -14.88 5.29
CA MET A 209 -8.53 -13.65 4.50
C MET A 209 -7.32 -12.77 4.83
N ALA A 210 -6.96 -12.65 6.11
CA ALA A 210 -5.77 -11.92 6.54
C ALA A 210 -4.48 -12.55 5.98
N GLU A 211 -4.36 -13.88 6.02
CA GLU A 211 -3.24 -14.62 5.42
C GLU A 211 -3.22 -14.49 3.89
N THR A 212 -4.39 -14.53 3.23
CA THR A 212 -4.48 -14.35 1.77
C THR A 212 -4.01 -12.95 1.36
N THR A 213 -4.54 -11.88 1.98
CA THR A 213 -4.12 -10.49 1.72
C THR A 213 -2.61 -10.32 1.95
N ARG A 214 -2.09 -10.88 3.04
CA ARG A 214 -0.65 -10.91 3.35
C ARG A 214 0.17 -11.55 2.23
N LEU A 215 -0.21 -12.74 1.77
CA LEU A 215 0.48 -13.45 0.70
C LEU A 215 0.40 -12.69 -0.62
N THR A 216 -0.76 -12.13 -0.97
CA THR A 216 -0.96 -11.30 -2.17
C THR A 216 -0.06 -10.06 -2.17
N ASN A 217 0.07 -9.37 -1.03
CA ASN A 217 0.96 -8.21 -0.92
C ASN A 217 2.43 -8.60 -1.13
N ILE A 218 2.86 -9.73 -0.55
CA ILE A 218 4.22 -10.25 -0.73
C ILE A 218 4.47 -10.66 -2.19
N GLU A 219 3.50 -11.32 -2.84
CA GLU A 219 3.56 -11.74 -4.24
C GLU A 219 3.62 -10.53 -5.20
N ASP A 220 2.85 -9.46 -4.94
CA ASP A 220 2.88 -8.21 -5.68
C ASP A 220 4.24 -7.50 -5.58
N VAL A 221 4.80 -7.40 -4.36
CA VAL A 221 6.14 -6.83 -4.14
C VAL A 221 7.22 -7.64 -4.84
N ILE A 222 7.17 -8.98 -4.77
CA ILE A 222 8.11 -9.86 -5.49
C ILE A 222 7.98 -9.67 -7.00
N SER A 223 6.76 -9.69 -7.54
CA SER A 223 6.51 -9.64 -8.98
C SER A 223 6.99 -8.31 -9.57
N LYS A 224 6.57 -7.17 -8.99
CA LYS A 224 7.03 -5.83 -9.42
C LYS A 224 8.55 -5.67 -9.30
N SER A 225 9.16 -6.23 -8.26
CA SER A 225 10.62 -6.22 -8.06
C SER A 225 11.36 -6.98 -9.15
N VAL A 226 10.89 -8.19 -9.48
CA VAL A 226 11.48 -9.04 -10.52
C VAL A 226 11.30 -8.42 -11.90
N ASP A 227 10.12 -7.86 -12.20
CA ASP A 227 9.85 -7.20 -13.48
C ASP A 227 10.70 -5.94 -13.68
N ALA A 228 10.85 -5.11 -12.63
CA ALA A 228 11.65 -3.88 -12.70
C ALA A 228 13.16 -4.13 -12.80
N HIS A 229 13.68 -5.21 -12.19
CA HIS A 229 15.12 -5.44 -12.04
C HIS A 229 15.56 -6.90 -12.32
N ASN A 230 14.95 -7.55 -13.32
CA ASN A 230 15.21 -8.94 -13.72
C ASN A 230 16.71 -9.31 -13.76
N GLU A 231 17.56 -8.46 -14.32
CA GLU A 231 19.01 -8.67 -14.38
C GLU A 231 19.68 -8.86 -13.00
N LEU A 232 19.21 -8.17 -11.95
CA LEU A 232 19.70 -8.35 -10.58
C LEU A 232 19.24 -9.70 -10.01
N PHE A 233 18.01 -10.11 -10.29
CA PHE A 233 17.45 -11.38 -9.82
C PHE A 233 18.10 -12.63 -10.44
N ASN A 234 18.79 -12.47 -11.58
CA ASN A 234 19.66 -13.51 -12.14
C ASN A 234 20.97 -13.70 -11.35
N TYR A 235 21.32 -12.78 -10.44
CA TYR A 235 22.47 -12.90 -9.55
C TYR A 235 22.06 -13.50 -8.20
N GLU A 236 22.35 -14.79 -8.01
CA GLU A 236 21.91 -15.56 -6.85
C GLU A 236 22.24 -14.94 -5.46
N PRO A 237 23.39 -14.27 -5.23
CA PRO A 237 23.62 -13.54 -3.98
C PRO A 237 22.67 -12.35 -3.74
N PHE A 238 22.32 -11.60 -4.79
CA PHE A 238 21.32 -10.53 -4.69
C PHE A 238 19.94 -11.11 -4.38
N LYS A 239 19.54 -12.16 -5.10
CA LYS A 239 18.27 -12.85 -4.87
C LYS A 239 18.15 -13.38 -3.44
N ASN A 240 19.21 -14.00 -2.90
CA ASN A 240 19.22 -14.46 -1.51
C ASN A 240 19.17 -13.29 -0.50
N MET A 241 19.86 -12.17 -0.77
CA MET A 241 19.75 -10.97 0.06
C MET A 241 18.31 -10.42 0.04
N PHE A 242 17.68 -10.31 -1.12
CA PHE A 242 16.29 -9.85 -1.29
C PHE A 242 15.30 -10.76 -0.54
N VAL A 243 15.41 -12.08 -0.71
CA VAL A 243 14.58 -13.07 0.01
C VAL A 243 14.78 -13.00 1.52
N ASN A 244 16.00 -12.78 2.01
CA ASN A 244 16.27 -12.60 3.44
C ASN A 244 15.69 -11.29 3.99
N THR A 245 15.72 -10.21 3.20
CA THR A 245 15.08 -8.93 3.55
C THR A 245 13.56 -9.12 3.63
N LEU A 246 12.94 -9.73 2.62
CA LEU A 246 11.51 -10.09 2.63
C LEU A 246 11.12 -10.91 3.86
N HIS A 247 11.88 -11.96 4.21
CA HIS A 247 11.61 -12.75 5.41
C HIS A 247 11.72 -11.95 6.71
N ARG A 248 12.61 -10.95 6.76
CA ARG A 248 12.86 -10.13 7.96
C ARG A 248 11.81 -9.06 8.18
N PHE A 249 11.34 -8.42 7.12
CA PHE A 249 10.37 -7.32 7.18
C PHE A 249 8.93 -7.78 6.98
N GLY A 250 8.74 -8.92 6.29
CA GLY A 250 7.44 -9.51 5.98
C GLY A 250 6.54 -8.51 5.27
N ASP A 251 5.33 -8.40 5.78
CA ASP A 251 4.22 -7.64 5.23
C ASP A 251 4.46 -6.12 5.26
N ASN A 252 5.46 -5.65 6.03
CA ASN A 252 5.88 -4.25 6.06
C ASN A 252 6.88 -3.91 4.95
N PHE A 253 7.37 -4.88 4.18
CA PHE A 253 8.30 -4.64 3.09
C PHE A 253 7.54 -4.22 1.83
N THR A 254 7.64 -2.94 1.46
CA THR A 254 6.93 -2.39 0.31
C THR A 254 7.73 -2.53 -0.99
N PHE A 255 7.08 -2.26 -2.13
CA PHE A 255 7.78 -2.17 -3.41
C PHE A 255 8.72 -0.96 -3.44
N GLU A 256 8.38 0.13 -2.76
CA GLU A 256 9.23 1.30 -2.58
C GLU A 256 10.51 0.95 -1.80
N ASP A 257 10.41 0.18 -0.71
CA ASP A 257 11.57 -0.32 0.04
C ASP A 257 12.47 -1.22 -0.83
N ALA A 258 11.84 -2.09 -1.62
CA ALA A 258 12.51 -2.94 -2.60
C ALA A 258 13.26 -2.11 -3.66
N GLN A 259 12.63 -1.06 -4.18
CA GLN A 259 13.20 -0.19 -5.19
C GLN A 259 14.36 0.65 -4.64
N VAL A 260 14.26 1.17 -3.42
CA VAL A 260 15.37 1.85 -2.73
C VAL A 260 16.56 0.90 -2.56
N LEU A 261 16.32 -0.32 -2.05
CA LEU A 261 17.33 -1.35 -1.89
C LEU A 261 18.05 -1.71 -3.21
N MET A 262 17.30 -1.83 -4.31
CA MET A 262 17.84 -2.12 -5.63
C MET A 262 18.66 -0.97 -6.20
N ASN A 263 18.18 0.26 -6.10
CA ASN A 263 18.89 1.45 -6.57
C ASN A 263 20.23 1.63 -5.83
N THR A 264 20.26 1.49 -4.50
CA THR A 264 21.51 1.55 -3.72
C THR A 264 22.51 0.48 -4.16
N ILE A 265 22.06 -0.72 -4.54
CA ILE A 265 22.95 -1.79 -5.02
C ILE A 265 23.51 -1.49 -6.42
N VAL A 266 22.70 -0.90 -7.31
CA VAL A 266 23.16 -0.45 -8.64
C VAL A 266 24.19 0.68 -8.51
N GLU A 267 23.97 1.63 -7.60
CA GLU A 267 24.91 2.71 -7.29
C GLU A 267 26.24 2.16 -6.73
N LEU A 268 26.19 1.29 -5.71
CA LEU A 268 27.38 0.67 -5.12
C LEU A 268 28.18 -0.16 -6.13
N LYS A 269 27.50 -0.93 -6.99
CA LYS A 269 28.14 -1.66 -8.09
C LYS A 269 28.86 -0.71 -9.04
N SER A 270 28.20 0.38 -9.43
CA SER A 270 28.75 1.37 -10.38
C SER A 270 29.97 2.07 -9.78
N ALA A 271 29.91 2.49 -8.52
CA ALA A 271 31.03 3.09 -7.79
C ALA A 271 32.22 2.12 -7.68
N PHE A 272 31.97 0.84 -7.36
CA PHE A 272 33.03 -0.17 -7.30
C PHE A 272 33.66 -0.44 -8.67
N GLU A 273 32.87 -0.47 -9.75
CA GLU A 273 33.41 -0.60 -11.11
C GLU A 273 34.27 0.61 -11.51
N GLU A 274 33.90 1.83 -11.13
CA GLU A 274 34.71 3.03 -11.38
C GLU A 274 36.02 3.00 -10.58
N GLU A 275 35.98 2.67 -9.29
CA GLU A 275 37.19 2.50 -8.49
C GLU A 275 38.08 1.38 -9.03
N PHE A 276 37.50 0.26 -9.48
CA PHE A 276 38.25 -0.84 -10.08
C PHE A 276 38.90 -0.44 -11.40
N LYS A 277 38.20 0.31 -12.27
CA LYS A 277 38.76 0.87 -13.52
C LYS A 277 39.88 1.86 -13.22
N LYS A 278 39.68 2.78 -12.26
CA LYS A 278 40.67 3.77 -11.82
C LYS A 278 41.92 3.12 -11.20
N ASN A 279 41.75 2.13 -10.34
CA ASN A 279 42.84 1.37 -9.74
C ASN A 279 43.55 0.47 -10.76
N SER A 280 42.84 -0.09 -11.74
CA SER A 280 43.45 -0.85 -12.84
C SER A 280 44.29 0.05 -13.73
N ALA A 281 43.77 1.20 -14.17
CA ALA A 281 44.50 2.18 -14.96
C ALA A 281 45.71 2.77 -14.20
N SER A 282 45.55 3.04 -12.89
CA SER A 282 46.64 3.47 -12.01
C SER A 282 47.72 2.40 -11.86
N ASN A 283 47.34 1.14 -11.68
CA ASN A 283 48.28 0.00 -11.64
C ASN A 283 48.98 -0.24 -12.98
N GLU A 284 48.29 -0.02 -14.10
CA GLU A 284 48.87 -0.16 -15.44
C GLU A 284 49.85 0.99 -15.74
N ALA A 285 49.50 2.23 -15.38
CA ALA A 285 50.41 3.38 -15.43
C ALA A 285 51.63 3.20 -14.49
N ASN A 286 51.43 2.71 -13.27
CA ASN A 286 52.51 2.36 -12.35
C ASN A 286 53.39 1.24 -12.90
N LYS A 287 52.81 0.20 -13.52
CA LYS A 287 53.57 -0.86 -14.18
C LYS A 287 54.43 -0.30 -15.32
N LEU A 288 53.86 0.58 -16.15
CA LEU A 288 54.56 1.25 -17.24
C LEU A 288 55.68 2.19 -16.72
N ALA A 289 55.48 2.80 -15.55
CA ALA A 289 56.51 3.58 -14.85
C ALA A 289 57.61 2.69 -14.24
N THR A 290 57.27 1.53 -13.65
CA THR A 290 58.26 0.57 -13.14
C THR A 290 59.03 -0.11 -14.26
N ASP A 291 58.41 -0.40 -15.40
CA ASP A 291 59.07 -0.99 -16.56
C ASP A 291 60.02 0.04 -17.22
N LYS A 292 59.65 1.33 -17.24
CA LYS A 292 60.56 2.44 -17.59
C LYS A 292 61.72 2.57 -16.59
N LEU A 293 61.46 2.50 -15.28
CA LEU A 293 62.51 2.52 -14.25
C LEU A 293 63.43 1.29 -14.32
N ALA A 294 62.90 0.10 -14.61
CA ALA A 294 63.65 -1.14 -14.81
C ALA A 294 64.55 -1.07 -16.05
N SER A 295 64.04 -0.54 -17.16
CA SER A 295 64.84 -0.33 -18.38
C SER A 295 65.90 0.77 -18.24
N ILE A 296 65.68 1.78 -17.39
CA ILE A 296 66.71 2.78 -17.03
C ILE A 296 67.76 2.19 -16.06
N SER A 297 67.36 1.30 -15.14
CA SER A 297 68.27 0.65 -14.18
C SER A 297 68.99 -0.59 -14.73
N GLY A 298 68.66 -1.04 -15.95
CA GLY A 298 69.34 -2.12 -16.68
C GLY A 298 70.81 -1.86 -17.07
N LEU A 299 71.43 -0.80 -16.54
CA LEU A 299 72.84 -0.44 -16.76
C LEU A 299 73.79 -0.86 -15.62
N ASN A 300 73.31 -1.53 -14.56
CA ASN A 300 74.18 -2.20 -13.58
C ASN A 300 73.60 -3.52 -13.06
N SER A 301 74.46 -4.53 -12.97
CA SER A 301 74.12 -5.95 -12.72
C SER A 301 74.05 -6.33 -11.23
N ALA A 302 72.97 -7.00 -10.80
CA ALA A 302 72.90 -7.82 -9.57
C ALA A 302 71.67 -8.78 -9.62
N PRO A 303 71.66 -9.91 -8.87
CA PRO A 303 70.83 -11.08 -9.21
C PRO A 303 69.40 -11.08 -8.65
N ALA A 304 68.58 -11.98 -9.21
CA ALA A 304 67.16 -12.16 -8.90
C ALA A 304 66.89 -12.63 -7.47
N SER A 305 65.96 -11.95 -6.78
CA SER A 305 65.04 -12.58 -5.80
C SER A 305 63.98 -11.59 -5.29
N ARG A 306 62.91 -11.41 -6.06
CA ARG A 306 61.56 -11.15 -5.52
C ARG A 306 60.56 -11.95 -6.34
N GLN A 307 59.96 -12.97 -5.73
CA GLN A 307 58.86 -13.71 -6.32
C GLN A 307 57.73 -12.71 -6.60
N GLN A 308 57.38 -12.53 -7.87
CA GLN A 308 56.06 -12.00 -8.20
C GLN A 308 55.06 -13.06 -7.75
N MET A 309 54.16 -12.71 -6.84
CA MET A 309 52.95 -13.51 -6.66
C MET A 309 52.16 -13.40 -7.96
N ASP A 310 51.94 -14.53 -8.64
CA ASP A 310 51.03 -14.57 -9.78
C ASP A 310 49.66 -14.03 -9.35
N ARG A 311 49.08 -13.19 -10.21
CA ARG A 311 47.74 -12.62 -9.98
C ARG A 311 46.75 -13.77 -9.86
N VAL A 312 46.25 -13.99 -8.65
CA VAL A 312 45.21 -15.01 -8.40
C VAL A 312 43.93 -14.56 -9.09
N ASP A 313 43.48 -15.39 -10.02
CA ASP A 313 42.31 -15.15 -10.85
C ASP A 313 41.05 -15.28 -9.98
N LEU A 314 40.53 -14.13 -9.50
CA LEU A 314 39.47 -14.07 -8.47
C LEU A 314 38.24 -14.92 -8.81
N ASN A 315 37.90 -15.03 -10.10
CA ASN A 315 36.78 -15.82 -10.61
C ASN A 315 36.99 -17.36 -10.54
N LYS A 316 38.14 -17.83 -10.04
CA LYS A 316 38.46 -19.25 -9.85
C LYS A 316 38.62 -19.65 -8.38
N LEU A 317 38.47 -18.71 -7.45
CA LEU A 317 38.52 -18.99 -6.02
C LEU A 317 37.17 -19.49 -5.51
N SER A 318 37.20 -20.53 -4.68
CA SER A 318 36.01 -20.94 -3.91
C SER A 318 35.77 -19.95 -2.77
N ASN A 319 34.53 -19.84 -2.29
CA ASN A 319 34.15 -18.88 -1.23
C ASN A 319 35.04 -19.02 0.03
N VAL A 320 35.38 -20.25 0.42
CA VAL A 320 36.28 -20.55 1.56
C VAL A 320 37.71 -19.98 1.38
N GLN A 321 38.13 -19.72 0.14
CA GLN A 321 39.41 -19.09 -0.18
C GLN A 321 39.30 -17.56 -0.30
N LEU A 322 38.11 -17.01 -0.61
CA LEU A 322 37.85 -15.56 -0.50
C LEU A 322 37.82 -15.11 0.97
N ASP A 323 37.15 -15.85 1.86
CA ASP A 323 37.05 -15.49 3.28
C ASP A 323 38.45 -15.40 3.93
N LYS A 324 39.33 -16.38 3.65
CA LYS A 324 40.74 -16.38 4.10
C LYS A 324 41.60 -15.27 3.48
N LEU A 325 41.13 -14.62 2.43
CA LEU A 325 41.77 -13.47 1.81
C LEU A 325 41.30 -12.17 2.46
N LEU A 326 40.02 -12.07 2.84
CA LEU A 326 39.47 -10.98 3.62
C LEU A 326 40.06 -10.92 5.05
N ASP A 327 40.20 -12.07 5.72
CA ASP A 327 40.85 -12.20 7.04
C ASP A 327 42.32 -11.73 7.09
N LYS A 328 42.94 -11.40 5.96
CA LYS A 328 44.31 -10.85 5.88
C LYS A 328 44.39 -9.34 5.82
N TYR A 329 43.26 -8.64 5.68
CA TYR A 329 43.19 -7.19 5.52
C TYR A 329 42.29 -6.50 6.56
N ILE A 330 41.96 -7.23 7.64
CA ILE A 330 41.36 -6.74 8.89
C ILE A 330 42.39 -6.92 10.02
#